data_AF-A0A3N5MCL4-F1
#
_entry.id   AF-A0A3N5MCL4-F1
#
_cell.length_a   1.000
_cell.length_b   1.000
_cell.length_c   1.000
_cell.angle_alpha   90.00
_cell.angle_beta   90.00
_cell.angle_gamma   90.00
#
_symmetry.space_group_name_H-M   'P 1'
#
loop_
_entity.id
_entity.type
_entity.pdbx_description
1 polymer ?
#
loop_
_entity_poly.entity_id
_entity_poly.type
_entity_poly.pdbx_seq_one_letter_code
_entity_poly.pdbx_strand_id
1 'polypeptide(L)'
;MFQVLARIVPAASTYVAVAIAETFHAFLWTMGIHGDLTIGIALEPVWTANLAANAQAVANGATPTAIYTSLFRSYVVPGGSGATLPLALYFMRSKAPRLRKVGWLGFWPGIFNINEPITFGAPIIFNPVLAIPFIIITFLNASIAYLAHVLHLVSPTIIAAPWTLPSPLLMFMATGYDWRAAVLVTITEFVLPAIIWWPAFKAWERQVLEKEHVEEMAPAAAAKPVPA
;
A
#
# COMPACT_ATOMS: atom_id res chain seq x y z
N MET A 1 4.95 -0.99 -32.76
CA MET A 1 4.77 -1.41 -31.34
C MET A 1 6.07 -1.30 -30.55
N PHE A 2 7.15 -2.00 -30.94
CA PHE A 2 8.44 -1.97 -30.22
C PHE A 2 9.05 -0.55 -30.04
N GLN A 3 9.05 0.28 -31.10
CA GLN A 3 9.57 1.65 -31.02
C GLN A 3 8.73 2.58 -30.11
N VAL A 4 7.44 2.29 -29.94
CA VAL A 4 6.55 3.06 -29.06
C VAL A 4 6.87 2.72 -27.60
N LEU A 5 6.98 1.44 -27.28
CA LEU A 5 7.37 0.98 -25.93
C LEU A 5 8.77 1.48 -25.54
N ALA A 6 9.72 1.47 -26.48
CA ALA A 6 11.08 1.98 -26.23
C ALA A 6 11.14 3.46 -25.82
N ARG A 7 10.14 4.28 -26.21
CA ARG A 7 10.03 5.69 -25.81
C ARG A 7 9.21 5.87 -24.52
N ILE A 8 8.15 5.08 -24.36
CA ILE A 8 7.23 5.17 -23.22
C ILE A 8 7.88 4.64 -21.94
N VAL A 9 8.59 3.51 -22.01
CA VAL A 9 9.14 2.83 -20.82
C VAL A 9 10.09 3.73 -20.03
N PRO A 10 11.11 4.38 -20.63
CA PRO A 10 11.99 5.28 -19.87
C PRO A 10 11.24 6.47 -19.27
N ALA A 11 10.33 7.10 -20.03
CA ALA A 11 9.56 8.25 -19.58
C ALA A 11 8.65 7.90 -18.39
N ALA A 12 7.96 6.74 -18.47
CA ALA A 12 7.08 6.23 -17.44
C ALA A 12 7.82 5.67 -16.21
N SER A 13 9.14 5.48 -16.28
CA SER A 13 9.97 4.96 -15.19
C SER A 13 10.76 6.05 -14.43
N THR A 14 10.56 7.33 -14.78
CA THR A 14 11.16 8.45 -14.05
C THR A 14 10.56 8.58 -12.65
N TYR A 15 11.32 9.15 -11.70
CA TYR A 15 10.81 9.42 -10.35
C TYR A 15 9.47 10.16 -10.37
N VAL A 16 9.36 11.21 -11.20
CA VAL A 16 8.13 12.02 -11.30
C VAL A 16 6.95 11.17 -11.78
N ALA A 17 7.15 10.33 -12.80
CA ALA A 17 6.10 9.44 -13.27
C ALA A 17 5.66 8.44 -12.19
N VAL A 18 6.60 7.82 -11.48
CA VAL A 18 6.33 6.89 -10.37
C VAL A 18 5.55 7.60 -9.25
N ALA A 19 6.04 8.76 -8.80
CA ALA A 19 5.42 9.52 -7.73
C ALA A 19 3.98 9.93 -8.08
N ILE A 20 3.74 10.42 -9.30
CA ILE A 20 2.41 10.78 -9.78
C ILE A 20 1.52 9.54 -9.86
N ALA A 21 1.99 8.45 -10.46
CA ALA A 21 1.20 7.24 -10.66
C ALA A 21 0.75 6.62 -9.33
N GLU A 22 1.68 6.41 -8.39
CA GLU A 22 1.37 5.78 -7.09
C GLU A 22 0.52 6.71 -6.20
N THR A 23 0.75 8.02 -6.24
CA THR A 23 -0.09 8.98 -5.50
C THR A 23 -1.51 9.03 -6.08
N PHE A 24 -1.65 8.98 -7.40
CA PHE A 24 -2.95 8.92 -8.06
C PHE A 24 -3.69 7.60 -7.75
N HIS A 25 -2.96 6.48 -7.71
CA HIS A 25 -3.48 5.20 -7.21
C HIS A 25 -4.04 5.33 -5.80
N ALA A 26 -3.29 5.93 -4.87
CA ALA A 26 -3.77 6.13 -3.51
C ALA A 26 -5.02 7.01 -3.48
N PHE A 27 -5.04 8.10 -4.25
CA PHE A 27 -6.18 8.98 -4.37
C PHE A 27 -7.44 8.24 -4.86
N LEU A 28 -7.33 7.40 -5.88
CA LEU A 28 -8.45 6.60 -6.39
C LEU A 28 -9.06 5.69 -5.30
N TRP A 29 -8.22 5.07 -4.47
CA TRP A 29 -8.68 4.27 -3.33
C TRP A 29 -9.48 5.11 -2.33
N THR A 30 -9.10 6.36 -2.08
CA THR A 30 -9.88 7.24 -1.19
C THR A 30 -11.26 7.60 -1.76
N MET A 31 -11.46 7.39 -3.07
CA MET A 31 -12.73 7.57 -3.79
C MET A 31 -13.50 6.26 -4.01
N GLY A 32 -13.02 5.13 -3.46
CA GLY A 32 -13.64 3.81 -3.63
C GLY A 32 -13.37 3.15 -4.98
N ILE A 33 -12.42 3.68 -5.76
CA ILE A 33 -11.96 3.08 -7.02
C ILE A 33 -10.72 2.26 -6.71
N HIS A 34 -10.67 1.01 -7.18
CA HIS A 34 -9.51 0.15 -6.97
C HIS A 34 -8.32 0.67 -7.77
N GLY A 35 -7.47 1.47 -7.14
CA GLY A 35 -6.45 2.22 -7.87
C GLY A 35 -5.33 1.32 -8.42
N ASP A 36 -4.98 0.21 -7.77
CA ASP A 36 -3.96 -0.74 -8.30
C ASP A 36 -4.33 -1.26 -9.68
N LEU A 37 -5.55 -1.78 -9.82
CA LEU A 37 -6.08 -2.26 -11.10
C LEU A 37 -6.16 -1.11 -12.10
N THR A 38 -6.56 0.08 -11.65
CA THR A 38 -6.75 1.24 -12.53
C THR A 38 -5.44 1.72 -13.15
N ILE A 39 -4.38 1.92 -12.34
CA ILE A 39 -3.07 2.31 -12.88
C ILE A 39 -2.41 1.15 -13.63
N GLY A 40 -2.67 -0.09 -13.21
CA GLY A 40 -2.15 -1.30 -13.84
C GLY A 40 -2.60 -1.45 -15.29
N ILE A 41 -3.82 -1.07 -15.64
CA ILE A 41 -4.31 -1.06 -17.04
C ILE A 41 -3.33 -0.32 -17.97
N ALA A 42 -2.73 0.78 -17.51
CA ALA A 42 -1.79 1.57 -18.30
C ALA A 42 -0.31 1.15 -18.12
N LEU A 43 0.07 0.72 -16.92
CA LEU A 43 1.48 0.59 -16.54
C LEU A 43 2.00 -0.85 -16.54
N GLU A 44 1.16 -1.88 -16.57
CA GLU A 44 1.59 -3.28 -16.61
C GLU A 44 2.59 -3.59 -17.74
N PRO A 45 2.42 -3.07 -18.97
CA PRO A 45 3.41 -3.27 -20.04
C PRO A 45 4.78 -2.68 -19.71
N VAL A 46 4.82 -1.54 -19.00
CA VAL A 46 6.07 -0.88 -18.58
C VAL A 46 6.75 -1.71 -17.49
N TRP A 47 5.99 -2.11 -16.48
CA TRP A 47 6.46 -2.91 -15.35
C TRP A 47 7.05 -4.26 -15.80
N THR A 48 6.33 -4.95 -16.68
CA THR A 48 6.76 -6.25 -17.22
C THR A 48 8.00 -6.10 -18.10
N ALA A 49 8.06 -5.05 -18.93
CA ALA A 49 9.25 -4.77 -19.74
C ALA A 49 10.48 -4.49 -18.88
N ASN A 50 10.33 -3.70 -17.81
CA ASN A 50 11.41 -3.41 -16.87
C ASN A 50 11.91 -4.67 -16.14
N LEU A 51 10.99 -5.53 -15.67
CA LEU A 51 11.36 -6.79 -15.02
C LEU A 51 12.09 -7.74 -15.98
N ALA A 52 11.60 -7.88 -17.21
CA ALA A 52 12.24 -8.69 -18.24
C ALA A 52 13.65 -8.18 -18.59
N ALA A 53 13.82 -6.85 -18.72
CA ALA A 53 15.12 -6.23 -18.97
C ALA A 53 16.12 -6.51 -17.83
N ASN A 54 15.68 -6.44 -16.57
CA ASN A 54 16.50 -6.78 -15.42
C ASN A 54 16.90 -8.25 -15.38
N ALA A 55 15.95 -9.16 -15.62
CA ALA A 55 16.23 -10.61 -15.67
C ALA A 55 17.23 -10.94 -16.78
N GLN A 56 17.09 -10.32 -17.95
CA GLN A 56 18.02 -10.49 -19.07
C GLN A 56 19.41 -9.91 -18.77
N ALA A 57 19.50 -8.76 -18.09
CA ALA A 57 20.77 -8.18 -17.67
C ALA A 57 21.54 -9.16 -16.78
N VAL A 58 20.89 -9.73 -15.76
CA VAL A 58 21.50 -10.72 -14.86
C VAL A 58 21.92 -11.98 -15.60
N ALA A 59 21.08 -12.49 -16.51
CA ALA A 59 21.41 -13.68 -17.32
C ALA A 59 22.67 -13.48 -18.18
N ASN A 60 22.95 -12.24 -18.58
CA ASN A 60 24.14 -11.86 -19.34
C ASN A 60 25.34 -11.44 -18.45
N GLY A 61 25.23 -11.58 -17.12
CA GLY A 61 26.27 -11.16 -16.17
C GLY A 61 26.36 -9.65 -15.94
N ALA A 62 25.35 -8.88 -16.36
CA ALA A 62 25.26 -7.43 -16.17
C ALA A 62 24.39 -7.07 -14.95
N THR A 63 24.57 -5.84 -14.44
CA THR A 63 23.80 -5.32 -13.31
C THR A 63 22.40 -4.85 -13.76
N PRO A 64 21.32 -5.26 -13.08
CA PRO A 64 19.98 -4.75 -13.36
C PRO A 64 19.85 -3.28 -12.95
N THR A 65 19.08 -2.49 -13.71
CA THR A 65 18.98 -1.03 -13.51
C THR A 65 17.56 -0.49 -13.58
N ALA A 66 16.60 -1.24 -14.14
CA ALA A 66 15.22 -0.77 -14.26
C ALA A 66 14.51 -0.84 -12.91
N ILE A 67 14.09 0.30 -12.37
CA ILE A 67 13.55 0.41 -11.01
C ILE A 67 12.05 0.07 -10.96
N TYR A 68 11.25 0.70 -11.83
CA TYR A 68 9.78 0.63 -11.75
C TYR A 68 9.23 -0.65 -12.39
N THR A 69 9.40 -1.76 -11.71
CA THR A 69 8.88 -3.08 -12.07
C THR A 69 7.53 -3.34 -11.40
N SER A 70 6.88 -4.47 -11.71
CA SER A 70 5.59 -4.82 -11.09
C SER A 70 5.71 -5.01 -9.58
N LEU A 71 6.82 -5.59 -9.12
CA LEU A 71 7.10 -5.82 -7.70
C LEU A 71 7.74 -4.63 -6.98
N PHE A 72 8.16 -3.57 -7.68
CA PHE A 72 8.56 -2.32 -7.02
C PHE A 72 7.45 -1.80 -6.10
N ARG A 73 6.19 -1.99 -6.51
CA ARG A 73 5.01 -1.57 -5.76
C ARG A 73 4.88 -2.24 -4.39
N SER A 74 5.51 -3.39 -4.18
CA SER A 74 5.56 -4.02 -2.86
C SER A 74 6.39 -3.22 -1.84
N TYR A 75 7.23 -2.27 -2.27
CA TYR A 75 7.81 -1.27 -1.36
C TYR A 75 6.88 -0.08 -1.09
N VAL A 76 5.98 0.20 -2.04
CA VAL A 76 5.08 1.35 -2.01
C VAL A 76 3.86 1.07 -1.15
N VAL A 77 3.24 -0.08 -1.40
CA VAL A 77 2.03 -0.57 -0.75
C VAL A 77 2.20 -1.96 -0.12
N PRO A 78 3.25 -2.18 0.69
CA PRO A 78 3.29 -3.38 1.53
C PRO A 78 2.06 -3.38 2.44
N GLY A 79 1.60 -4.54 2.89
CA GLY A 79 0.41 -4.61 3.76
C GLY A 79 -0.89 -4.12 3.11
N GLY A 80 -0.87 -3.90 1.78
CA GLY A 80 -1.94 -3.28 0.98
C GLY A 80 -1.75 -1.77 0.78
N SER A 81 -2.69 -1.15 0.08
CA SER A 81 -2.58 0.28 -0.23
C SER A 81 -2.52 1.15 1.03
N GLY A 82 -1.58 2.10 1.09
CA GLY A 82 -1.36 2.94 2.27
C GLY A 82 -0.66 2.26 3.45
N ALA A 83 -0.06 1.08 3.27
CA ALA A 83 0.71 0.35 4.29
C ALA A 83 -0.03 0.22 5.62
N THR A 84 -1.10 -0.58 5.60
CA THR A 84 -2.13 -0.57 6.63
C THR A 84 -1.91 -1.52 7.79
N LEU A 85 -0.87 -2.37 7.82
CA LEU A 85 -0.65 -3.26 8.97
C LEU A 85 -0.45 -2.51 10.29
N PRO A 86 0.33 -1.41 10.36
CA PRO A 86 0.42 -0.63 11.60
C PRO A 86 -0.93 -0.10 12.06
N LEU A 87 -1.78 0.35 11.13
CA LEU A 87 -3.12 0.81 11.45
C LEU A 87 -4.00 -0.34 11.97
N ALA A 88 -3.93 -1.53 11.38
CA ALA A 88 -4.64 -2.72 11.86
C ALA A 88 -4.21 -3.08 13.30
N LEU A 89 -2.91 -3.03 13.59
CA LEU A 89 -2.37 -3.25 14.94
C LEU A 89 -2.87 -2.19 15.95
N TYR A 90 -2.95 -0.92 15.54
CA TYR A 90 -3.51 0.14 16.38
C TYR A 90 -4.99 -0.10 16.65
N PHE A 91 -5.77 -0.45 15.62
CA PHE A 91 -7.18 -0.78 15.76
C PHE A 91 -7.43 -1.97 16.68
N MET A 92 -6.62 -3.03 16.63
CA MET A 92 -6.71 -4.17 17.55
C MET A 92 -6.54 -3.77 19.03
N ARG A 93 -5.84 -2.65 19.30
CA ARG A 93 -5.62 -2.10 20.65
C ARG A 93 -6.53 -0.90 20.98
N SER A 94 -7.47 -0.58 20.08
CA SER A 94 -8.41 0.54 20.23
C SER A 94 -9.35 0.35 21.42
N LYS A 95 -9.77 1.46 22.03
CA LYS A 95 -10.85 1.46 23.03
C LYS A 95 -12.21 1.16 22.41
N ALA A 96 -12.44 1.58 21.15
CA ALA A 96 -13.69 1.34 20.44
C ALA A 96 -13.80 -0.15 20.03
N PRO A 97 -14.82 -0.89 20.50
CA PRO A 97 -15.02 -2.31 20.16
C PRO A 97 -15.13 -2.55 18.65
N ARG A 98 -15.76 -1.64 17.91
CA ARG A 98 -15.88 -1.73 16.44
C ARG A 98 -14.52 -1.74 15.77
N LEU A 99 -13.64 -0.82 16.15
CA LEU A 99 -12.29 -0.74 15.57
C LEU A 99 -11.47 -1.99 15.89
N ARG A 100 -11.57 -2.56 17.09
CA ARG A 100 -10.88 -3.82 17.43
C ARG A 100 -11.24 -4.96 16.47
N LYS A 101 -12.52 -5.09 16.10
CA LYS A 101 -12.98 -6.08 15.11
C LYS A 101 -12.39 -5.81 13.73
N VAL A 102 -12.42 -4.55 13.28
CA VAL A 102 -11.84 -4.13 11.99
C VAL A 102 -10.34 -4.44 11.94
N GLY A 103 -9.59 -4.07 12.98
CA GLY A 103 -8.15 -4.35 13.07
C GLY A 103 -7.84 -5.84 13.00
N TRP A 104 -8.57 -6.68 13.74
CA TRP A 104 -8.39 -8.13 13.72
C TRP A 104 -8.68 -8.74 12.34
N LEU A 105 -9.81 -8.34 11.71
CA LEU A 105 -10.20 -8.82 10.39
C LEU A 105 -9.25 -8.35 9.28
N GLY A 106 -8.60 -7.20 9.46
CA GLY A 106 -7.66 -6.65 8.49
C GLY A 106 -6.21 -7.10 8.66
N PHE A 107 -5.78 -7.44 9.88
CA PHE A 107 -4.38 -7.83 10.13
C PHE A 107 -3.98 -9.09 9.37
N TRP A 108 -4.80 -10.14 9.42
CA TRP A 108 -4.46 -11.43 8.82
C TRP A 108 -4.39 -11.39 7.29
N PRO A 109 -5.36 -10.81 6.56
CA PRO A 109 -5.22 -10.59 5.12
C PRO A 109 -4.09 -9.61 4.79
N GLY A 110 -3.86 -8.62 5.64
CA GLY A 110 -2.80 -7.62 5.45
C GLY A 110 -1.40 -8.21 5.41
N ILE A 111 -1.13 -9.30 6.14
CA ILE A 111 0.16 -10.02 6.04
C ILE A 111 0.44 -10.48 4.61
N PHE A 112 -0.62 -10.78 3.86
CA PHE A 112 -0.59 -11.16 2.44
C PHE A 112 -0.93 -9.99 1.52
N ASN A 113 -0.73 -8.76 1.99
CA ASN A 113 -0.93 -7.49 1.29
C ASN A 113 -2.37 -7.20 0.84
N ILE A 114 -3.36 -7.86 1.44
CA ILE A 114 -4.80 -7.67 1.17
C ILE A 114 -5.38 -6.82 2.30
N ASN A 115 -5.93 -5.63 2.00
CA ASN A 115 -6.33 -4.68 3.04
C ASN A 115 -7.74 -4.09 2.92
N GLU A 116 -8.57 -4.66 2.06
CA GLU A 116 -9.99 -4.36 1.91
C GLU A 116 -10.75 -4.33 3.25
N PRO A 117 -10.52 -5.27 4.20
CA PRO A 117 -11.18 -5.19 5.50
C PRO A 117 -10.87 -3.90 6.27
N ILE A 118 -9.69 -3.29 6.08
CA ILE A 118 -9.32 -2.01 6.67
C ILE A 118 -9.88 -0.84 5.85
N THR A 119 -9.68 -0.84 4.53
CA THR A 119 -10.11 0.28 3.67
C THR A 119 -11.62 0.48 3.68
N PHE A 120 -12.39 -0.61 3.70
CA PHE A 120 -13.86 -0.57 3.81
C PHE A 120 -14.34 -0.54 5.27
N GLY A 121 -13.69 -1.26 6.19
CA GLY A 121 -14.15 -1.39 7.57
C GLY A 121 -13.87 -0.19 8.47
N ALA A 122 -12.75 0.53 8.25
CA ALA A 122 -12.37 1.73 8.99
C ALA A 122 -12.93 3.04 8.41
N PRO A 123 -13.89 2.92 7.48
CA PRO A 123 -13.91 3.54 6.15
C PRO A 123 -12.76 4.53 5.89
N ILE A 124 -11.73 4.11 5.16
CA ILE A 124 -10.73 5.04 4.59
C ILE A 124 -11.37 5.83 3.43
N ILE A 125 -12.25 5.17 2.69
CA ILE A 125 -13.00 5.75 1.57
C ILE A 125 -13.88 6.89 2.08
N PHE A 126 -13.78 8.06 1.42
CA PHE A 126 -14.49 9.29 1.76
C PHE A 126 -14.28 9.80 3.20
N ASN A 127 -13.24 9.34 3.90
CA ASN A 127 -12.90 9.81 5.24
C ASN A 127 -11.60 10.63 5.20
N PRO A 128 -11.65 11.96 5.21
CA PRO A 128 -10.46 12.80 5.08
C PRO A 128 -9.41 12.55 6.19
N VAL A 129 -9.83 12.14 7.40
CA VAL A 129 -8.93 11.85 8.52
C VAL A 129 -8.00 10.68 8.19
N LEU A 130 -8.50 9.67 7.47
CA LEU A 130 -7.74 8.49 7.09
C LEU A 130 -7.21 8.56 5.65
N ALA A 131 -7.89 9.28 4.75
CA ALA A 131 -7.49 9.45 3.35
C ALA A 131 -6.19 10.26 3.21
N ILE A 132 -6.01 11.32 3.99
CA ILE A 132 -4.79 12.15 3.94
C ILE A 132 -3.54 11.34 4.29
N PRO A 133 -3.45 10.66 5.46
CA PRO A 133 -2.27 9.86 5.79
C PRO A 133 -2.08 8.71 4.78
N PHE A 134 -3.14 8.09 4.27
CA PHE A 134 -3.06 7.04 3.25
C PHE A 134 -2.32 7.52 1.98
N ILE A 135 -2.68 8.69 1.46
CA ILE A 135 -2.03 9.28 0.27
C ILE A 135 -0.57 9.66 0.58
N ILE A 136 -0.33 10.31 1.72
CA ILE A 136 1.01 10.74 2.14
C ILE A 136 1.95 9.54 2.29
N ILE A 137 1.49 8.47 2.93
CA ILE A 137 2.27 7.24 3.12
C ILE A 137 2.66 6.64 1.77
N THR A 138 1.71 6.49 0.85
CA THR A 138 1.98 5.93 -0.48
C THR A 138 3.01 6.78 -1.24
N PHE A 139 2.87 8.11 -1.24
CA PHE A 139 3.82 9.01 -1.88
C PHE A 139 5.23 8.90 -1.28
N LEU A 140 5.33 8.89 0.06
CA LEU A 140 6.61 8.82 0.75
C LEU A 140 7.27 7.44 0.58
N ASN A 141 6.50 6.35 0.62
CA ASN A 141 7.00 5.01 0.36
C ASN A 141 7.54 4.90 -1.08
N ALA A 142 6.81 5.40 -2.07
CA ALA A 142 7.28 5.46 -3.47
C ALA A 142 8.59 6.24 -3.58
N SER A 143 8.68 7.39 -2.91
CA SER A 143 9.87 8.25 -2.94
C SER A 143 11.08 7.59 -2.27
N ILE A 144 10.91 7.04 -1.07
CA ILE A 144 11.97 6.36 -0.34
C ILE A 144 12.45 5.13 -1.12
N ALA A 145 11.53 4.32 -1.63
CA ALA A 145 11.87 3.14 -2.40
C ALA A 145 12.62 3.49 -3.68
N TYR A 146 12.15 4.48 -4.44
CA TYR A 146 12.80 4.90 -5.68
C TYR A 146 14.20 5.45 -5.41
N LEU A 147 14.35 6.34 -4.41
CA LEU A 147 15.64 6.91 -4.04
C LEU A 147 16.62 5.84 -3.54
N ALA A 148 16.17 4.85 -2.78
CA ALA A 148 17.02 3.76 -2.32
C ALA A 148 17.62 2.96 -3.49
N HIS A 149 16.87 2.77 -4.58
CA HIS A 149 17.38 2.12 -5.78
C HIS A 149 18.32 3.03 -6.59
N VAL A 150 17.99 4.31 -6.74
CA VAL A 150 18.87 5.30 -7.42
C VAL A 150 20.21 5.43 -6.70
N LEU A 151 20.21 5.39 -5.37
CA LEU A 151 21.40 5.43 -4.53
C LEU A 151 22.11 4.06 -4.42
N HIS A 152 21.64 3.03 -5.13
CA HIS A 152 22.19 1.67 -5.12
C HIS A 152 22.25 1.02 -3.71
N LEU A 153 21.36 1.43 -2.81
CA LEU A 153 21.23 0.83 -1.48
C LEU A 153 20.57 -0.55 -1.53
N VAL A 154 19.81 -0.81 -2.59
CA VAL A 154 19.07 -2.05 -2.84
C VAL A 154 19.07 -2.39 -4.32
N SER A 155 19.10 -3.68 -4.61
CA SER A 155 19.04 -4.20 -5.98
C SER A 155 17.61 -4.10 -6.55
N PRO A 156 17.44 -3.74 -7.83
CA PRO A 156 16.16 -3.85 -8.50
C PRO A 156 15.64 -5.29 -8.53
N THR A 157 14.33 -5.46 -8.69
CA THR A 157 13.74 -6.80 -8.78
C THR A 157 14.09 -7.46 -10.11
N ILE A 158 14.40 -8.75 -10.05
CA ILE A 158 14.85 -9.59 -11.17
C ILE A 158 13.99 -10.86 -11.35
N ILE A 159 13.19 -11.21 -10.35
CA ILE A 159 12.34 -12.42 -10.34
C ILE A 159 10.88 -12.01 -10.16
N ALA A 160 10.00 -12.58 -10.98
CA ALA A 160 8.55 -12.48 -10.77
C ALA A 160 8.12 -13.38 -9.60
N ALA A 161 7.20 -12.89 -8.77
CA ALA A 161 6.67 -13.61 -7.63
C ALA A 161 5.23 -13.14 -7.34
N PRO A 162 4.40 -13.95 -6.68
CA PRO A 162 3.07 -13.53 -6.27
C PRO A 162 3.16 -12.35 -5.30
N TRP A 163 2.43 -11.26 -5.61
CA TRP A 163 2.41 -10.06 -4.77
C TRP A 163 1.79 -10.32 -3.38
N THR A 164 1.07 -11.44 -3.20
CA THR A 164 0.46 -11.82 -1.92
C THR A 164 1.45 -12.47 -0.95
N LEU A 165 2.71 -12.71 -1.32
CA LEU A 165 3.71 -13.17 -0.35
C LEU A 165 3.98 -12.09 0.71
N PRO A 166 4.26 -12.48 1.97
CA PRO A 166 4.67 -11.53 3.00
C PRO A 166 5.83 -10.65 2.52
N SER A 167 5.61 -9.33 2.56
CA SER A 167 6.45 -8.34 1.86
C SER A 167 7.97 -8.47 2.09
N PRO A 168 8.48 -8.69 3.33
CA PRO A 168 9.91 -8.90 3.54
C PRO A 168 10.48 -10.12 2.82
N LEU A 169 9.74 -11.24 2.83
CA LEU A 169 10.14 -12.47 2.13
C LEU A 169 10.05 -12.27 0.61
N LEU A 170 8.97 -11.64 0.15
CA LEU A 170 8.75 -11.30 -1.25
C LEU A 170 9.92 -10.49 -1.81
N MET A 171 10.29 -9.39 -1.14
CA MET A 171 11.32 -8.50 -1.63
C MET A 171 12.72 -9.10 -1.54
N PHE A 172 13.01 -9.89 -0.51
CA PHE A 172 14.24 -10.67 -0.45
C PHE A 172 14.39 -11.58 -1.67
N MET A 173 13.36 -12.38 -1.99
CA MET A 173 13.42 -13.32 -3.12
C MET A 173 13.43 -12.59 -4.47
N ALA A 174 12.57 -11.58 -4.65
CA ALA A 174 12.39 -10.87 -5.92
C ALA A 174 13.65 -10.14 -6.39
N THR A 175 14.53 -9.75 -5.47
CA THR A 175 15.78 -9.03 -5.73
C THR A 175 17.00 -9.94 -5.83
N GLY A 176 16.82 -11.27 -5.85
CA GLY A 176 17.93 -12.23 -5.89
C GLY A 176 18.61 -12.42 -4.55
N TYR A 177 17.83 -12.45 -3.46
CA TYR A 177 18.28 -12.64 -2.09
C TYR A 177 19.05 -11.43 -1.50
N ASP A 178 18.68 -10.21 -1.93
CA ASP A 178 19.21 -8.99 -1.31
C ASP A 178 18.50 -8.71 0.03
N TRP A 179 19.16 -9.00 1.15
CA TRP A 179 18.57 -8.78 2.49
C TRP A 179 18.21 -7.31 2.75
N ARG A 180 18.87 -6.36 2.07
CA ARG A 180 18.59 -4.92 2.20
C ARG A 180 17.19 -4.58 1.67
N ALA A 181 16.70 -5.37 0.70
CA ALA A 181 15.33 -5.28 0.18
C ALA A 181 14.30 -5.60 1.25
N ALA A 182 14.53 -6.68 2.01
CA ALA A 182 13.66 -7.05 3.14
C ALA A 182 13.63 -5.96 4.23
N VAL A 183 14.78 -5.34 4.50
CA VAL A 183 14.88 -4.24 5.47
C VAL A 183 14.14 -3.00 4.97
N LEU A 184 14.36 -2.60 3.72
CA LEU A 184 13.70 -1.43 3.14
C LEU A 184 12.18 -1.57 3.16
N VAL A 185 11.64 -2.72 2.74
CA VAL A 185 10.18 -2.93 2.77
C VAL A 185 9.62 -2.98 4.19
N THR A 186 10.41 -3.46 5.15
CA THR A 186 10.00 -3.41 6.58
C THR A 186 9.94 -1.97 7.07
N ILE A 187 10.84 -1.09 6.62
CA ILE A 187 10.82 0.34 6.94
C ILE A 187 9.60 1.02 6.32
N THR A 188 9.30 0.74 5.05
CA THR A 188 8.14 1.32 4.35
C THR A 188 6.82 0.70 4.77
N GLU A 189 6.80 -0.46 5.43
CA GLU A 189 5.59 -1.06 6.01
C GLU A 189 5.34 -0.61 7.45
N PHE A 190 6.36 -0.67 8.31
CA PHE A 190 6.16 -0.54 9.75
C PHE A 190 6.70 0.75 10.35
N VAL A 191 7.79 1.31 9.83
CA VAL A 191 8.43 2.45 10.51
C VAL A 191 7.76 3.75 10.10
N LEU A 192 7.77 4.07 8.81
CA LEU A 192 7.20 5.31 8.30
C LEU A 192 5.66 5.33 8.46
N PRO A 193 4.91 4.27 8.08
CA PRO A 193 3.46 4.29 8.19
C PRO A 193 2.97 4.31 9.63
N ALA A 194 3.63 3.63 10.57
CA ALA A 194 3.28 3.71 12.00
C ALA A 194 3.26 5.15 12.52
N ILE A 195 4.32 5.92 12.21
CA ILE A 195 4.45 7.31 12.64
C ILE A 195 3.31 8.16 12.08
N ILE A 196 2.99 8.01 10.79
CA ILE A 196 1.98 8.82 10.11
C ILE A 196 0.56 8.38 10.49
N TRP A 197 0.32 7.08 10.63
CA TRP A 197 -0.97 6.54 11.03
C TRP A 197 -1.33 6.88 12.46
N TRP A 198 -0.37 6.98 13.38
CA TRP A 198 -0.65 7.22 14.79
C TRP A 198 -1.55 8.43 15.08
N PRO A 199 -1.25 9.67 14.64
CA PRO A 199 -2.12 10.81 14.90
C PRO A 199 -3.52 10.66 14.28
N ALA A 200 -3.60 10.11 13.06
CA ALA A 200 -4.87 9.87 12.38
C ALA A 200 -5.72 8.81 13.08
N PHE A 201 -5.08 7.73 13.55
CA PHE A 201 -5.70 6.70 14.38
C PHE A 201 -6.30 7.31 15.65
N LYS A 202 -5.55 8.13 16.40
CA LYS A 202 -6.06 8.77 17.62
C LYS A 202 -7.22 9.72 17.34
N ALA A 203 -7.16 10.48 16.25
CA ALA A 203 -8.25 11.36 15.83
C ALA A 203 -9.51 10.56 15.46
N TRP A 204 -9.35 9.47 14.71
CA TRP A 204 -10.48 8.62 14.30
C TRP A 204 -11.07 7.82 15.46
N GLU A 205 -10.23 7.24 16.33
CA GLU A 205 -10.65 6.54 17.54
C GLU A 205 -11.55 7.44 18.40
N ARG A 206 -11.18 8.71 18.58
CA ARG A 206 -11.98 9.68 19.33
C ARG A 206 -13.35 9.90 18.69
N GLN A 207 -13.41 10.10 17.37
CA GLN A 207 -14.69 10.30 16.66
C GLN A 207 -15.60 9.08 16.73
N VAL A 208 -15.02 7.86 16.69
CA VAL A 208 -15.82 6.63 16.81
C VAL A 208 -16.39 6.51 18.23
N LEU A 209 -15.59 6.74 19.27
CA LEU A 209 -16.06 6.70 20.66
C LEU A 209 -17.12 7.76 20.95
N GLU A 210 -16.95 8.98 20.44
CA GLU A 210 -17.94 10.06 20.57
C GLU A 210 -19.28 9.65 19.95
N LYS A 211 -19.26 9.03 18.75
CA LYS A 211 -20.46 8.53 18.09
C LYS A 211 -21.11 7.38 18.85
N GLU A 212 -20.33 6.39 19.28
CA GLU A 212 -20.82 5.24 20.06
C GLU A 212 -21.46 5.70 21.39
N HIS A 213 -20.89 6.72 22.05
CA HIS A 213 -21.45 7.28 23.29
C HIS A 213 -22.78 8.03 23.05
N VAL A 214 -22.87 8.83 21.99
CA VAL A 214 -24.12 9.53 21.62
C VAL A 214 -25.23 8.53 21.26
N GLU A 215 -24.90 7.45 20.56
CA GLU A 215 -25.84 6.37 20.23
C GLU A 215 -26.34 5.63 21.48
N GLU A 216 -25.48 5.41 22.48
CA GLU A 216 -25.85 4.78 23.76
C GLU A 216 -26.75 5.68 24.62
N MET A 217 -26.55 7.00 24.58
CA MET A 217 -27.35 7.98 25.33
C MET A 217 -28.66 8.39 24.63
N ALA A 218 -28.81 8.10 23.33
CA ALA A 218 -30.05 8.35 22.63
C ALA A 218 -31.17 7.44 23.21
N PRO A 219 -32.36 7.98 23.56
CA PRO A 219 -33.45 7.14 24.02
C PRO A 219 -33.75 6.08 22.95
N ALA A 220 -34.06 4.85 23.38
CA ALA A 220 -34.47 3.74 22.53
C ALA A 220 -35.82 4.02 21.84
N ALA A 221 -35.88 5.05 21.00
CA ALA A 221 -37.07 5.50 20.31
C ALA A 221 -37.09 4.87 18.92
N ALA A 222 -37.94 3.84 18.81
CA ALA A 222 -38.51 3.24 17.59
C ALA A 222 -38.21 1.74 17.36
N ALA A 223 -38.42 0.90 18.38
CA ALA A 223 -39.01 -0.40 18.09
C ALA A 223 -40.48 -0.17 17.71
N LYS A 224 -40.74 0.14 16.43
CA LYS A 224 -42.11 0.10 15.91
C LYS A 224 -42.61 -1.34 16.05
N PRO A 225 -43.76 -1.59 16.71
CA PRO A 225 -44.32 -2.93 16.72
C PRO A 225 -44.65 -3.33 15.27
N VAL A 226 -44.20 -4.51 14.86
CA VAL A 226 -44.58 -5.13 13.60
C VAL A 226 -46.10 -5.34 13.64
N PRO A 227 -46.89 -4.78 12.71
CA PRO A 227 -48.31 -5.08 12.64
C PRO A 227 -48.51 -6.56 12.29
N ALA A 228 -49.38 -7.21 13.05
CA ALA A 228 -49.79 -8.61 12.90
C ALA A 228 -50.57 -8.88 11.61
#